data_AF-A0A318LKJ8-F1
#
_entry.id   AF-A0A318LKJ8-F1
#
_cell.length_a   1.000
_cell.length_b   1.000
_cell.length_c   1.000
_cell.angle_alpha   90.00
_cell.angle_beta   90.00
_cell.angle_gamma   90.00
#
_symmetry.space_group_name_H-M   'P 1'
#
loop_
_entity.id
_entity.type
_entity.pdbx_description
1 polymer ?
#
loop_
_entity_poly.entity_id
_entity_poly.type
_entity_poly.pdbx_seq_one_letter_code
_entity_poly.pdbx_strand_id
1 'polypeptide(L)'
;MNEQTGAMVAALAALGNDLPGVIEGLRAGTLEVSGQHEFAALLIELGEQLDDHADDQARAGNGHYGGYGFSYGESAPRDIDDL
;
A
#
# COMPACT_ATOMS: atom_id res chain seq x y z
N MET A 1 14.86 11.86 7.95
CA MET A 1 13.52 11.32 7.66
C MET A 1 12.65 12.50 7.32
N ASN A 2 11.91 12.48 6.21
CA ASN A 2 10.98 13.57 5.91
C ASN A 2 9.78 13.49 6.88
N GLU A 3 9.07 14.61 7.06
CA GLU A 3 7.96 14.70 8.03
C GLU A 3 6.83 13.70 7.71
N GLN A 4 6.60 13.44 6.43
CA GLN A 4 5.59 12.50 5.94
C GLN A 4 5.90 11.03 6.30
N THR A 5 7.15 10.58 6.11
CA THR A 5 7.60 9.24 6.57
C THR A 5 7.52 9.16 8.10
N GLY A 6 7.82 10.24 8.81
CA GLY A 6 7.67 10.28 10.27
C GLY A 6 6.22 10.10 10.74
N ALA A 7 5.28 10.78 10.09
CA ALA A 7 3.85 10.63 10.35
C ALA A 7 3.37 9.20 10.03
N MET A 8 3.80 8.63 8.90
CA MET A 8 3.45 7.25 8.51
C MET A 8 3.97 6.22 9.53
N VAL A 9 5.22 6.36 9.97
CA VAL A 9 5.79 5.48 11.01
C VAL A 9 5.03 5.61 12.33
N ALA A 10 4.64 6.82 12.73
CA ALA A 10 3.85 7.04 13.94
C ALA A 10 2.45 6.39 13.85
N ALA A 11 1.79 6.49 12.69
CA ALA A 11 0.49 5.87 12.47
C ALA A 11 0.56 4.33 12.50
N LEU A 12 1.57 3.73 11.85
CA LEU A 12 1.80 2.29 11.90
C LEU A 12 2.13 1.80 13.33
N ALA A 13 2.90 2.59 14.09
CA ALA A 13 3.20 2.27 15.48
C ALA A 13 1.95 2.33 16.37
N ALA A 14 1.08 3.33 16.17
CA ALA A 14 -0.20 3.43 16.87
C ALA A 14 -1.09 2.21 16.58
N LEU A 15 -1.23 1.83 15.30
CA LEU A 15 -1.95 0.61 14.92
C LEU A 15 -1.37 -0.62 15.61
N GLY A 16 -0.04 -0.74 15.66
CA GLY A 16 0.65 -1.84 16.33
C GLY A 16 0.36 -1.92 17.84
N ASN A 17 0.11 -0.78 18.50
CA ASN A 17 -0.25 -0.73 19.91
C ASN A 17 -1.71 -1.13 20.16
N ASP A 18 -2.62 -0.80 19.24
CA ASP A 18 -4.06 -1.08 19.38
C ASP A 18 -4.43 -2.51 18.96
N LEU A 19 -3.68 -3.08 17.99
CA LEU A 19 -3.96 -4.37 17.39
C LEU A 19 -4.08 -5.54 18.40
N PRO A 20 -3.24 -5.66 19.45
CA PRO A 20 -3.40 -6.70 20.46
C PRO A 20 -4.77 -6.67 21.15
N GLY A 21 -5.27 -5.48 21.51
CA GLY A 21 -6.57 -5.33 22.17
C GLY A 21 -7.73 -5.70 21.25
N VAL A 22 -7.64 -5.34 19.97
CA VAL A 22 -8.63 -5.73 18.95
C VAL A 22 -8.64 -7.25 18.75
N ILE A 23 -7.47 -7.88 18.67
CA ILE A 23 -7.35 -9.35 18.55
C ILE A 23 -7.96 -10.05 19.77
N GLU A 24 -7.66 -9.58 20.98
CA GLU A 24 -8.23 -10.12 22.21
C GLU A 24 -9.76 -9.98 22.22
N GLY A 25 -10.27 -8.81 21.82
CA GLY A 25 -11.71 -8.55 21.74
C GLY A 25 -12.43 -9.44 20.73
N LEU A 26 -11.84 -9.65 19.54
CA LEU A 26 -12.36 -10.58 18.54
C LEU A 26 -12.36 -12.02 19.06
N ARG A 27 -11.26 -12.44 19.68
CA ARG A 27 -11.10 -13.81 20.20
C ARG A 27 -12.07 -14.11 21.34
N ALA A 28 -12.31 -13.13 22.21
CA ALA A 28 -13.25 -13.25 23.31
C ALA A 28 -14.72 -13.05 22.88
N GLY A 29 -14.96 -12.61 21.64
CA GLY A 29 -16.30 -12.23 21.17
C GLY A 29 -16.86 -10.99 21.88
N THR A 30 -15.99 -10.15 22.44
CA THR A 30 -16.35 -8.94 23.21
C THR A 30 -16.23 -7.66 22.39
N LEU A 31 -15.59 -7.71 21.21
CA LEU A 31 -15.56 -6.58 20.28
C LEU A 31 -16.89 -6.48 19.54
N GLU A 32 -17.65 -5.42 19.84
CA GLU A 32 -18.93 -5.14 19.18
C GLU A 32 -18.76 -4.96 17.67
N VAL A 33 -19.83 -5.26 16.91
CA VAL A 33 -19.84 -5.14 15.44
C VAL A 33 -19.50 -3.73 14.97
N SER A 34 -19.96 -2.70 15.69
CA SER A 34 -19.58 -1.30 15.46
C SER A 34 -18.07 -1.09 15.55
N GLY A 35 -17.43 -1.60 16.60
CA GLY A 35 -15.98 -1.53 16.79
C GLY A 35 -15.19 -2.32 15.74
N GLN A 36 -15.74 -3.44 15.25
CA GLN A 36 -15.16 -4.18 14.13
C GLN A 36 -15.16 -3.35 12.84
N HIS A 37 -16.28 -2.68 12.54
CA HIS A 37 -16.40 -1.82 11.36
C HIS A 37 -15.51 -0.57 11.48
N GLU A 38 -15.41 0.03 12.66
CA GLU A 38 -14.54 1.18 12.92
C GLU A 38 -13.07 0.80 12.71
N PHE A 39 -12.64 -0.33 13.26
CA PHE A 39 -11.28 -0.82 13.06
C PHE A 39 -10.99 -1.14 11.59
N ALA A 40 -11.96 -1.73 10.87
CA ALA A 40 -11.82 -1.98 9.44
C ALA A 40 -11.69 -0.68 8.63
N ALA A 41 -12.46 0.37 8.97
CA ALA A 41 -12.36 1.67 8.33
C ALA A 41 -10.96 2.30 8.55
N LEU A 42 -10.42 2.21 9.76
CA LEU A 42 -9.06 2.69 10.07
C LEU A 42 -7.98 1.96 9.26
N LEU A 43 -8.11 0.64 9.08
CA LEU A 43 -7.17 -0.14 8.27
C LEU A 43 -7.20 0.26 6.79
N ILE A 44 -8.39 0.55 6.26
CA ILE A 44 -8.55 1.01 4.87
C ILE A 44 -7.89 2.37 4.70
N GLU A 45 -8.21 3.32 5.58
CA GLU A 45 -7.66 4.68 5.53
C GLU A 45 -6.13 4.68 5.66
N LEU A 46 -5.58 3.89 6.60
CA LEU A 46 -4.14 3.76 6.75
C LEU A 46 -3.48 3.11 5.52
N GLY A 47 -4.15 2.14 4.90
CA GLY A 47 -3.70 1.51 3.67
C GLY A 47 -3.61 2.50 2.51
N GLU A 48 -4.62 3.35 2.34
CA GLU A 48 -4.64 4.43 1.34
C GLU A 48 -3.49 5.43 1.59
N GLN A 49 -3.31 5.87 2.83
CA GLN A 49 -2.21 6.79 3.17
C GLN A 49 -0.82 6.16 2.92
N LEU A 50 -0.67 4.86 3.14
CA LEU A 50 0.59 4.15 2.87
C LEU A 50 0.88 4.05 1.37
N ASP A 51 -0.16 3.80 0.56
CA ASP A 51 -0.06 3.77 -0.90
C ASP A 51 0.36 5.15 -1.44
N ASP A 52 -0.34 6.22 -1.02
CA ASP A 52 0.01 7.61 -1.37
C ASP A 52 1.46 7.94 -0.97
N HIS A 53 1.89 7.49 0.22
CA HIS A 53 3.27 7.68 0.67
C HIS A 53 4.28 6.97 -0.25
N ALA A 54 3.99 5.75 -0.68
CA ALA A 54 4.85 5.00 -1.59
C ALA A 54 4.95 5.68 -2.97
N ASP A 55 3.82 6.19 -3.45
CA ASP A 55 3.69 6.94 -4.69
C ASP A 55 4.53 8.23 -4.67
N ASP A 56 4.48 8.97 -3.56
CA ASP A 56 5.30 10.16 -3.33
C ASP A 56 6.80 9.83 -3.24
N GLN A 57 7.17 8.72 -2.59
CA GLN A 57 8.57 8.25 -2.55
C GLN A 57 9.09 7.86 -3.95
N ALA A 58 8.24 7.24 -4.77
CA ALA A 58 8.57 6.89 -6.15
C ALA A 58 8.78 8.16 -7.00
N ARG A 59 7.90 9.16 -6.87
CA ARG A 59 8.02 10.47 -7.57
C ARG A 59 9.22 11.30 -7.10
N ALA A 60 9.55 11.26 -5.80
CA ALA A 60 10.67 11.98 -5.22
C ALA A 60 12.05 11.37 -5.50
N GLY A 61 12.12 10.29 -6.29
CA GLY A 61 13.38 9.72 -6.78
C GLY A 61 14.03 8.69 -5.85
N ASN A 62 13.33 8.21 -4.82
CA ASN A 62 13.76 7.02 -4.06
C ASN A 62 13.44 5.72 -4.82
N GLY A 63 12.66 5.81 -5.90
CA GLY A 63 12.61 4.79 -6.94
C GLY A 63 13.78 4.98 -7.90
N HIS A 64 14.81 4.14 -7.79
CA HIS A 64 15.64 3.84 -8.96
C HIS A 64 14.71 3.36 -10.08
N TYR A 65 14.34 4.24 -11.00
CA TYR A 65 13.79 3.89 -12.30
C TYR A 65 14.90 3.21 -13.13
N GLY A 66 15.21 1.97 -12.76
CA GLY A 66 15.85 0.96 -13.60
C GLY A 66 14.80 0.01 -14.16
N GLY A 67 13.66 0.54 -14.60
CA GLY A 67 12.58 -0.24 -15.21
C GLY A 67 12.56 0.02 -16.71
N TYR A 68 13.21 -0.87 -17.45
CA TYR A 68 13.16 -0.97 -18.91
C TYR A 68 11.72 -0.78 -19.42
N GLY A 69 11.58 0.03 -20.46
CA GLY A 69 10.33 0.25 -21.16
C GLY A 69 9.75 -1.06 -21.70
N PHE A 70 8.53 -1.38 -21.26
CA PHE A 70 7.65 -2.26 -22.01
C PHE A 70 6.76 -1.39 -22.88
N SER A 71 7.23 -1.11 -24.11
CA SER A 71 6.37 -0.67 -25.20
C SER A 71 5.54 -1.87 -25.66
N TYR A 72 4.29 -1.95 -25.25
CA TYR A 72 3.32 -2.70 -26.03
C TYR A 72 3.02 -1.89 -27.28
N GLY A 73 3.42 -2.39 -28.45
CA GLY A 73 2.86 -1.93 -29.71
C GLY A 73 3.82 -1.72 -30.87
N GLU A 74 4.75 -2.65 -31.15
CA GLU A 74 5.22 -2.80 -32.52
C GLU A 74 5.23 -4.30 -32.85
N SER A 75 4.11 -4.74 -33.44
CA SER A 75 4.01 -6.06 -34.04
C SER A 75 5.14 -6.20 -35.06
N ALA A 76 5.96 -7.24 -34.89
CA ALA A 76 7.06 -7.60 -35.77
C ALA A 76 6.68 -7.47 -37.26
N PRO A 77 7.59 -6.98 -38.12
CA PRO A 77 7.40 -7.11 -39.56
C PRO A 77 7.30 -8.60 -39.87
N ARG A 78 6.17 -8.99 -40.47
CA ARG A 78 6.06 -10.30 -41.10
C ARG A 78 6.90 -10.24 -42.37
N ASP A 79 8.11 -10.77 -42.31
CA ASP A 79 8.80 -11.25 -43.50
C ASP A 79 8.09 -12.56 -43.92
N ILE A 80 6.93 -12.39 -44.56
CA ILE A 80 6.38 -13.37 -45.48
C ILE A 80 6.80 -12.87 -46.84
N ASP A 81 7.94 -13.36 -47.32
CA ASP A 81 8.23 -13.61 -48.73
C ASP A 81 9.61 -14.28 -48.81
N ASP A 82 9.61 -15.60 -49.00
CA ASP A 82 10.52 -16.29 -49.92
C ASP A 82 10.06 -17.76 -50.08
N LEU A 83 9.43 -17.98 -51.25
CA LEU A 83 9.37 -19.18 -52.11
C LEU A 83 9.66 -20.58 -51.53
#